data_AF-A0A3E1K9K8-F1
#
_entry.id   AF-A0A3E1K9K8-F1
#
_cell.length_a   1.000
_cell.length_b   1.000
_cell.length_c   1.000
_cell.angle_alpha   90.00
_cell.angle_beta   90.00
_cell.angle_gamma   90.00
#
_symmetry.space_group_name_H-M   'P 1'
#
loop_
_entity.id
_entity.type
_entity.pdbx_description
1 polymer ?
#
loop_
_entity_poly.entity_id
_entity_poly.type
_entity_poly.pdbx_seq_one_letter_code
_entity_poly.pdbx_strand_id
1 'polypeptide(L)' 'MERQKLLDRRDELRERLAAIRRDLGGGLDRDLEEQAQQLENQETLMEIARVAEAELADLERKLAEGGEEGNS' A
#
# COMPACT_ATOMS: atom_id res chain seq x y z
N MET A 1 12.37 -19.42 -7.01
CA MET A 1 11.33 -18.63 -7.71
C MET A 1 10.36 -17.96 -6.74
N GLU A 2 9.94 -18.64 -5.67
CA GLU A 2 8.97 -18.11 -4.70
C GLU A 2 9.40 -16.80 -4.04
N ARG A 3 10.65 -16.71 -3.56
CA ARG A 3 11.23 -15.47 -3.03
C ARG A 3 11.20 -14.30 -4.01
N GLN A 4 11.44 -14.55 -5.31
CA GLN A 4 11.41 -13.48 -6.32
C GLN A 4 9.98 -12.96 -6.51
N LYS A 5 8.98 -13.85 -6.57
CA LYS A 5 7.57 -13.44 -6.64
C LYS A 5 7.14 -12.59 -5.44
N LEU A 6 7.62 -12.92 -4.24
CA LEU A 6 7.36 -12.14 -3.03
C LEU A 6 8.03 -10.74 -3.10
N LEU A 7 9.24 -10.64 -3.68
CA LEU A 7 9.91 -9.36 -3.91
C LEU A 7 9.17 -8.51 -4.95
N ASP A 8 8.77 -9.10 -6.07
CA ASP A 8 8.04 -8.41 -7.13
C ASP A 8 6.71 -7.85 -6.59
N ARG A 9 5.99 -8.67 -5.80
CA ARG A 9 4.73 -8.25 -5.17
C ARG A 9 4.91 -7.15 -4.12
N ARG A 10 5.99 -7.21 -3.34
CA ARG A 10 6.36 -6.16 -2.37
C ARG A 10 6.60 -4.82 -3.09
N ASP A 11 7.31 -4.85 -4.21
CA ASP A 11 7.65 -3.64 -4.95
C ASP A 11 6.41 -3.03 -5.63
N GLU A 12 5.54 -3.85 -6.19
CA GLU A 12 4.22 -3.43 -6.70
C GLU A 12 3.37 -2.75 -5.61
N LEU A 13 3.28 -3.36 -4.41
CA LEU A 13 2.53 -2.79 -3.29
C LEU A 13 3.10 -1.45 -2.82
N ARG A 14 4.43 -1.31 -2.80
CA ARG A 14 5.10 -0.06 -2.43
C ARG A 14 4.84 1.05 -3.45
N GLU A 15 4.88 0.74 -4.74
CA GLU A 15 4.53 1.70 -5.79
C GLU A 15 3.07 2.14 -5.67
N ARG A 16 2.16 1.19 -5.46
CA ARG A 16 0.73 1.49 -5.28
C ARG A 16 0.46 2.36 -4.05
N LEU A 17 1.10 2.07 -2.92
CA LEU A 17 1.01 2.89 -1.71
C LEU A 17 1.57 4.30 -1.92
N ALA A 18 2.67 4.43 -2.65
CA ALA A 18 3.24 5.74 -2.97
C ALA A 18 2.30 6.59 -3.84
N ALA A 19 1.60 5.97 -4.80
CA ALA A 19 0.59 6.63 -5.61
C ALA A 19 -0.60 7.09 -4.74
N ILE A 20 -1.16 6.20 -3.92
CA ILE A 20 -2.28 6.52 -3.03
C ILE A 20 -1.93 7.67 -2.07
N ARG A 21 -0.74 7.66 -1.48
CA ARG A 21 -0.27 8.74 -0.59
C ARG A 21 -0.12 10.07 -1.30
N ARG A 22 0.26 10.07 -2.58
CA ARG A 22 0.33 11.28 -3.41
C ARG A 22 -1.07 11.83 -3.68
N ASP A 23 -2.02 10.97 -4.01
CA ASP A 23 -3.41 11.35 -4.28
C ASP A 23 -4.10 11.90 -3.01
N LEU A 24 -3.83 11.30 -1.85
CA LEU A 24 -4.28 11.82 -0.55
C LEU A 24 -3.66 13.18 -0.20
N GLY A 25 -2.41 13.44 -0.63
CA GLY A 25 -1.69 14.68 -0.35
C GLY A 25 -2.00 15.85 -1.31
N GLY A 26 -2.77 15.61 -2.38
CA GLY A 26 -3.04 16.57 -3.46
C GLY A 26 -3.93 17.77 -3.09
N GLY A 27 -4.58 17.75 -1.92
CA GLY A 27 -5.49 18.81 -1.48
C GLY A 27 -6.89 18.67 -2.09
N LEU A 28 -7.90 19.03 -1.30
CA LEU A 28 -9.30 19.04 -1.74
C LEU A 28 -9.57 20.32 -2.54
N ASP A 29 -10.16 20.17 -3.73
CA ASP A 29 -10.66 21.32 -4.49
C ASP A 29 -11.82 21.97 -3.73
N ARG A 30 -11.96 23.28 -3.87
CA ARG A 30 -12.74 24.11 -2.93
C ARG A 30 -14.24 24.16 -3.24
N ASP A 31 -14.67 23.45 -4.28
CA ASP A 31 -16.07 23.39 -4.68
C ASP A 31 -16.85 22.43 -3.76
N LEU A 32 -17.96 22.90 -3.18
CA LEU A 32 -18.66 22.19 -2.10
C LEU A 32 -19.28 20.86 -2.56
N GLU A 33 -19.65 20.76 -3.83
CA GLU A 33 -20.18 19.53 -4.44
C GLU A 33 -19.08 18.51 -4.70
N GLU A 34 -17.89 18.96 -5.13
CA GLU A 34 -16.72 18.11 -5.30
C GLU A 34 -16.10 17.70 -3.95
N GLN A 35 -16.23 18.53 -2.92
CA GLN A 35 -15.66 18.27 -1.59
C GLN A 35 -16.23 17.00 -0.95
N ALA A 36 -17.55 16.75 -1.07
CA ALA A 36 -18.17 15.54 -0.52
C ALA A 36 -17.63 14.27 -1.21
N GLN A 37 -17.53 14.31 -2.55
CA GLN A 37 -16.99 13.19 -3.33
C GLN A 37 -15.51 12.95 -3.03
N GLN A 38 -14.74 14.02 -2.86
CA GLN A 38 -13.32 13.92 -2.55
C GLN A 38 -13.07 13.39 -1.13
N LEU A 39 -13.93 13.71 -0.15
CA LEU A 39 -13.86 13.13 1.20
C LEU A 39 -14.15 11.62 1.17
N GLU A 40 -15.19 11.18 0.46
CA GLU A 40 -15.49 9.76 0.26
C GLU A 40 -14.32 9.03 -0.44
N ASN A 41 -13.72 9.66 -1.46
CA ASN A 41 -12.54 9.15 -2.13
C ASN A 41 -11.35 9.04 -1.19
N GLN A 42 -11.12 10.04 -0.31
CA GLN A 42 -10.06 9.98 0.69
C GLN A 42 -10.27 8.83 1.67
N GLU A 43 -11.48 8.66 2.22
CA GLU A 43 -11.78 7.54 3.12
C GLU A 43 -11.53 6.18 2.44
N THR A 44 -11.98 6.04 1.19
CA THR A 44 -11.75 4.84 0.37
C THR A 44 -10.27 4.58 0.15
N LEU A 45 -9.51 5.62 -0.24
CA LEU A 45 -8.07 5.54 -0.46
C LEU A 45 -7.31 5.21 0.84
N MET A 46 -7.75 5.72 1.99
CA MET A 46 -7.18 5.39 3.30
C MET A 46 -7.38 3.91 3.65
N GLU A 47 -8.58 3.34 3.41
CA GLU A 47 -8.80 1.91 3.67
C GLU A 47 -7.98 1.03 2.72
N ILE A 48 -7.88 1.40 1.44
CA ILE A 48 -7.01 0.69 0.48
C ILE A 48 -5.55 0.74 0.95
N ALA A 49 -5.09 1.90 1.42
CA ALA A 49 -3.74 2.04 1.96
C ALA A 49 -3.52 1.15 3.19
N ARG A 50 -4.47 1.14 4.13
CA ARG A 50 -4.40 0.32 5.35
C ARG A 50 -4.29 -1.18 5.03
N VAL A 51 -5.11 -1.66 4.11
CA VAL A 51 -5.09 -3.07 3.69
C VAL A 51 -3.78 -3.41 2.96
N ALA A 52 -3.32 -2.53 2.06
CA ALA A 52 -2.07 -2.73 1.33
C ALA A 52 -0.83 -2.69 2.26
N GLU A 53 -0.83 -1.86 3.30
CA GLU A 53 0.21 -1.84 4.33
C GLU A 53 0.24 -3.14 5.14
N ALA A 54 -0.93 -3.69 5.48
CA ALA A 54 -1.01 -4.98 6.17
C ALA A 54 -0.50 -6.14 5.29
N GLU A 55 -0.84 -6.16 4.00
CA GLU A 55 -0.34 -7.14 3.04
C GLU A 55 1.18 -7.03 2.86
N LEU A 56 1.69 -5.79 2.77
CA LEU A 56 3.12 -5.53 2.68
C LEU A 56 3.89 -6.02 3.92
N ALA A 57 3.38 -5.76 5.11
CA ALA A 57 4.00 -6.22 6.36
C ALA A 57 4.03 -7.75 6.46
N ASP A 58 2.99 -8.44 5.97
CA ASP A 58 2.97 -9.89 5.93
C ASP A 58 3.96 -10.47 4.91
N LEU A 59 4.07 -9.85 3.73
CA LEU A 59 5.08 -10.17 2.73
C LEU A 59 6.51 -9.99 3.25
N GLU A 60 6.76 -8.89 3.96
CA GLU A 60 8.06 -8.61 4.56
C GLU A 60 8.43 -9.62 5.65
N ARG A 61 7.47 -10.05 6.48
CA ARG A 61 7.69 -11.15 7.42
C ARG A 61 8.04 -12.45 6.72
N LYS A 62 7.27 -12.87 5.72
CA LYS A 62 7.53 -14.11 4.95
C LYS A 62 8.90 -14.08 4.27
N LEU A 63 9.31 -12.91 3.78
CA LEU A 63 10.64 -12.71 3.19
C LEU A 63 11.77 -12.78 4.23
N ALA A 64 11.53 -12.33 5.46
CA ALA A 64 12.47 -12.42 6.57
C ALA A 64 12.58 -13.86 7.08
N GLU A 65 11.46 -14.51 7.37
CA GLU A 65 11.38 -15.89 7.87
C GLU A 65 11.98 -16.88 6.86
N GLY A 66 11.65 -16.75 5.57
CA GLY A 66 12.24 -17.56 4.49
C GLY A 66 13.71 -17.25 4.19
N GLY A 67 14.30 -16.23 4.83
CA GLY A 67 15.73 -15.93 4.82
C GLY A 67 16.51 -16.55 5.99
N GLU A 68 15.83 -16.88 7.10
CA GLU A 68 16.45 -17.40 8.32
C GLU A 68 16.58 -18.94 8.34
N GLU A 69 15.74 -19.69 7.62
CA GLU A 69 15.82 -21.17 7.52
C GLU A 69 17.07 -21.70 6.80
N GLY A 70 17.93 -20.83 6.27
CA GLY A 70 19.21 -21.19 5.64
C GLY A 70 20.44 -21.12 6.55
N ASN A 71 20.30 -20.79 7.83
CA ASN A 71 21.43 -20.61 8.75
C ASN A 71 21.16 -21.24 10.12
N SER A 72 21.06 -22.57 10.18
CA SER A 72 21.23 -23.39 11.39
C SER A 72 21.65 -24.81 11.01
#